data_AF-A0A4Y7SZK3-F1
#
_entry.id   AF-A0A4Y7SZK3-F1
#
_cell.length_a   1.000
_cell.length_b   1.000
_cell.length_c   1.000
_cell.angle_alpha   90.00
_cell.angle_beta   90.00
_cell.angle_gamma   90.00
#
_symmetry.space_group_name_H-M   'P 1'
#
loop_
_entity.id
_entity.type
_entity.pdbx_description
1 polymer ?
#
loop_
_entity_poly.entity_id
_entity_poly.type
_entity_poly.pdbx_seq_one_letter_code
_entity_poly.pdbx_strand_id
1 'polypeptide(L)'
;MERDSTSFPPSFDADVIFVSSDRMRYGLHSKNLELSTGGFPPVQAGGLSAAEPVHLEEASGVLDLLFAFVYPLRLPKIEEMSFERVLPLAEAAEKYQVYPAMYACRMCLRFRKSEISSTLTQLKSRCSLQNMTTKSY
;
A
#
# COMPACT_ATOMS: atom_id res chain seq x y z
N MET A 1 2.25 17.07 17.55
CA MET A 1 3.72 16.89 17.46
C MET A 1 3.97 15.89 16.35
N GLU A 2 4.88 16.17 15.43
CA GLU A 2 5.29 15.21 14.39
C GLU A 2 6.09 14.08 15.03
N ARG A 3 5.98 12.87 14.49
CA ARG A 3 6.67 11.67 14.99
C ARG A 3 7.56 11.10 13.90
N ASP A 4 8.71 10.56 14.27
CA ASP A 4 9.61 9.91 13.31
C ASP A 4 9.26 8.43 13.17
N SER A 5 9.31 7.91 11.95
CA SER A 5 9.17 6.48 11.69
C SER A 5 10.33 5.72 12.34
N THR A 6 10.00 4.59 12.96
CA THR A 6 11.02 3.66 13.50
C THR A 6 11.71 2.86 12.40
N SER A 7 11.04 2.63 11.28
CA SER A 7 11.53 1.81 10.17
C SER A 7 12.31 2.64 9.16
N PHE A 8 11.92 3.90 8.95
CA PHE A 8 12.54 4.83 8.01
C PHE A 8 12.75 6.19 8.70
N PRO A 9 13.62 6.27 9.72
CA PRO A 9 13.83 7.52 10.44
C PRO A 9 14.46 8.59 9.51
N PRO A 10 14.16 9.88 9.72
CA PRO A 10 14.89 11.00 9.12
C PRO A 10 16.37 11.04 9.58
N SER A 11 17.20 10.15 9.04
CA SER A 11 18.64 10.06 9.31
C SER A 11 19.45 11.02 8.45
N PHE A 12 20.74 11.16 8.76
CA PHE A 12 21.62 12.12 8.07
C PHE A 12 21.91 11.75 6.60
N ASP A 13 21.70 10.49 6.22
CA ASP A 13 21.88 9.95 4.88
C ASP A 13 20.58 10.01 4.05
N ALA A 14 19.43 10.32 4.67
CA ALA A 14 18.19 10.57 3.96
C ALA A 14 18.26 11.93 3.22
N ASP A 15 17.95 11.91 1.94
CA ASP A 15 17.95 13.08 1.05
C ASP A 15 16.54 13.60 0.74
N VAL A 16 15.51 12.84 1.14
CA VAL A 16 14.10 13.22 1.02
C VAL A 16 13.37 12.93 2.32
N ILE A 17 12.56 13.90 2.79
CA ILE A 17 11.63 13.69 3.90
C ILE A 17 10.19 13.69 3.37
N PHE A 18 9.45 12.63 3.66
CA PHE A 18 7.99 12.59 3.49
C PHE A 18 7.28 12.71 4.84
N VAL A 19 6.09 13.30 4.82
CA VAL A 19 5.23 13.43 6.01
C VAL A 19 3.85 12.88 5.69
N SER A 20 3.37 11.92 6.48
CA SER A 20 2.03 11.35 6.35
C SER A 20 0.94 12.33 6.79
N SER A 21 -0.31 12.03 6.45
CA SER A 21 -1.46 12.83 6.90
C SER A 21 -1.68 12.81 8.42
N ASP A 22 -1.24 11.76 9.10
CA ASP A 22 -1.20 11.64 10.56
C ASP A 22 0.14 12.07 11.18
N ARG A 23 0.93 12.88 10.45
CA ARG A 23 2.10 13.61 10.91
C ARG A 23 3.29 12.72 11.30
N MET A 24 3.45 11.58 10.64
CA MET A 24 4.64 10.75 10.73
C MET A 24 5.64 11.13 9.64
N ARG A 25 6.90 11.33 10.02
CA ARG A 25 8.00 11.68 9.11
C ARG A 25 8.80 10.45 8.72
N TYR A 26 9.24 10.44 7.47
CA TYR A 26 9.96 9.35 6.83
C TYR A 26 11.21 9.88 6.12
N GLY A 27 12.37 9.35 6.47
CA GLY A 27 13.63 9.61 5.76
C GLY A 27 13.85 8.58 4.66
N LEU A 28 13.87 9.02 3.41
CA LEU A 28 14.09 8.18 2.24
C LEU A 28 15.33 8.59 1.45
N HIS A 29 15.79 7.66 0.62
CA HIS A 29 16.89 7.86 -0.33
C HIS A 29 16.34 7.98 -1.76
N SER A 30 16.63 9.10 -2.40
CA SER A 30 16.22 9.50 -3.75
C SER A 30 16.51 8.41 -4.77
N LYS A 31 17.72 7.84 -4.71
CA LYS A 31 18.16 6.76 -5.59
C LYS A 31 17.22 5.56 -5.57
N ASN A 32 16.67 5.21 -4.41
CA ASN A 32 15.75 4.08 -4.31
C ASN A 32 14.37 4.43 -4.87
N LEU A 33 13.92 5.68 -4.68
CA LEU A 33 12.70 6.20 -5.29
C LEU A 33 12.82 6.23 -6.82
N GLU A 34 13.92 6.76 -7.36
CA GLU A 34 14.18 6.84 -8.81
C GLU A 34 14.17 5.47 -9.49
N LEU A 35 14.61 4.42 -8.79
CA LEU A 35 14.66 3.06 -9.32
C LEU A 35 13.33 2.30 -9.19
N SER A 36 12.51 2.66 -8.20
CA SER A 36 11.35 1.85 -7.80
C SER A 36 10.00 2.53 -8.06
N THR A 37 10.01 3.81 -8.42
CA THR A 37 8.81 4.65 -8.52
C THR A 37 8.80 5.50 -9.78
N GLY A 38 7.61 5.89 -10.24
CA GLY A 38 7.43 6.83 -11.36
C GLY A 38 6.60 8.08 -11.04
N GLY A 39 5.95 8.13 -9.86
CA GLY A 39 5.05 9.21 -9.48
C GLY A 39 5.71 10.36 -8.70
N PHE A 40 6.98 10.22 -8.32
CA PHE A 40 7.70 11.26 -7.58
C PHE A 40 8.59 12.11 -8.51
N PRO A 41 8.70 13.43 -8.27
CA PRO A 41 9.58 14.28 -9.06
C PRO A 41 11.06 13.94 -8.80
N PRO A 42 11.94 14.08 -9.81
CA PRO A 42 13.36 13.80 -9.64
C PRO A 42 14.04 14.80 -8.70
N VAL A 43 14.90 14.30 -7.82
CA VAL A 43 15.60 15.08 -6.79
C VAL A 43 16.58 16.08 -7.41
N GLN A 44 17.24 15.65 -8.48
CA GLN A 44 18.23 16.46 -9.22
C GLN A 44 17.61 17.69 -9.91
N ALA A 45 16.29 17.73 -10.09
CA ALA A 45 15.56 18.88 -10.63
C ALA A 45 15.07 19.85 -9.55
N GLY A 46 15.47 19.65 -8.28
CA GLY A 46 15.02 20.46 -7.15
C GLY A 46 13.62 20.11 -6.64
N GLY A 47 13.06 18.95 -7.03
CA GLY A 47 11.68 18.57 -6.71
C GLY A 47 11.48 17.88 -5.35
N LEU A 48 12.52 17.27 -4.78
CA LEU A 48 12.48 16.67 -3.44
C LEU A 48 13.76 17.06 -2.68
N SER A 49 13.63 17.40 -1.41
CA SER A 49 14.76 17.76 -0.55
C SER A 49 14.44 17.46 0.90
N ALA A 50 15.42 17.05 1.69
CA ALA A 50 15.25 16.88 3.13
C ALA A 50 14.93 18.20 3.86
N ALA A 51 15.30 19.35 3.26
CA ALA A 51 14.99 20.67 3.80
C ALA A 51 13.52 21.08 3.61
N GLU A 52 12.83 20.50 2.63
CA GLU A 52 11.44 20.79 2.29
C GLU A 52 10.62 19.49 2.33
N PRO A 53 10.11 19.09 3.53
CA PRO A 53 9.34 17.87 3.67
C PRO A 53 8.10 17.86 2.77
N VAL A 54 7.88 16.75 2.08
CA VAL A 54 6.73 16.56 1.19
C VAL A 54 5.60 15.90 1.95
N HIS A 55 4.45 16.58 2.01
CA HIS A 55 3.26 16.06 2.67
C HIS A 55 2.47 15.15 1.72
N LEU A 56 2.18 13.93 2.18
CA LEU A 56 1.38 12.94 1.49
C LEU A 56 0.02 12.78 2.17
N GLU A 57 -0.99 12.38 1.41
CA GLU A 57 -2.38 12.26 1.90
C GLU A 57 -2.61 10.97 2.69
N GLU A 58 -1.74 9.98 2.49
CA GLU A 58 -1.85 8.66 3.07
C GLU A 58 -1.41 8.64 4.54
N ALA A 59 -2.08 7.81 5.33
CA ALA A 59 -1.74 7.60 6.73
C ALA A 59 -0.44 6.79 6.87
N SER A 60 0.22 6.92 8.03
CA SER A 60 1.50 6.25 8.31
C SER A 60 1.43 4.73 8.09
N GLY A 61 0.34 4.08 8.48
CA GLY A 61 0.18 2.63 8.32
C GLY A 61 0.16 2.15 6.86
N VAL A 62 -0.16 3.03 5.91
CA VAL A 62 -0.07 2.75 4.46
C VAL A 62 1.35 3.04 3.98
N LEU A 63 1.92 4.18 4.35
CA LEU A 63 3.26 4.59 3.94
C LEU A 63 4.36 3.67 4.48
N ASP A 64 4.22 3.14 5.69
CA ASP A 64 5.12 2.12 6.25
C ASP A 64 5.24 0.90 5.34
N LEU A 65 4.10 0.46 4.79
CA LEU A 65 4.05 -0.67 3.86
C LEU A 65 4.58 -0.26 2.49
N LEU A 66 4.16 0.90 1.98
CA LEU A 66 4.55 1.39 0.66
C LEU A 66 6.07 1.57 0.55
N PHE A 67 6.69 2.22 1.53
CA PHE A 67 8.11 2.50 1.53
C PHE A 67 8.97 1.24 1.73
N ALA A 68 8.43 0.17 2.33
CA ALA A 68 9.12 -1.12 2.35
C ALA A 68 9.36 -1.71 0.96
N PHE A 69 8.52 -1.37 -0.05
CA PHE A 69 8.71 -1.78 -1.44
C PHE A 69 9.73 -0.93 -2.22
N VAL A 70 10.15 0.20 -1.67
CA VAL A 70 11.15 1.10 -2.29
C VAL A 70 12.57 0.59 -2.00
N TYR A 71 12.76 -0.14 -0.91
CA TYR A 71 14.07 -0.64 -0.51
C TYR A 71 14.25 -2.13 -0.86
N PRO A 72 15.49 -2.59 -1.08
CA PRO A 72 15.81 -4.01 -1.26
C PRO A 72 15.73 -4.79 0.07
N LEU A 73 14.57 -4.74 0.71
CA LEU A 73 14.25 -5.43 1.96
C LEU A 73 13.35 -6.64 1.67
N ARG A 74 13.19 -7.50 2.68
CA ARG A 74 12.16 -8.54 2.62
C ARG A 74 10.79 -7.86 2.50
N LEU A 75 10.09 -8.14 1.41
CA LEU A 75 8.81 -7.53 1.12
C LEU A 75 7.76 -7.90 2.19
N PRO A 76 6.84 -6.98 2.52
CA PRO A 76 5.71 -7.29 3.38
C PRO A 76 4.88 -8.43 2.81
N LYS A 77 4.39 -9.30 3.69
CA LYS A 77 3.49 -10.40 3.34
C LYS A 77 2.06 -9.88 3.09
N ILE A 78 1.84 -9.27 1.94
CA ILE A 78 0.54 -8.68 1.56
C ILE A 78 -0.57 -9.74 1.53
N GLU A 79 -0.24 -10.98 1.22
CA GLU A 79 -1.14 -12.12 1.21
C GLU A 79 -1.76 -12.42 2.58
N GLU A 80 -1.08 -12.10 3.68
CA GLU A 80 -1.56 -12.31 5.05
C GLU A 80 -2.40 -11.11 5.57
N MET A 81 -2.47 -10.01 4.83
CA MET A 81 -3.15 -8.78 5.27
C MET A 81 -4.66 -8.82 5.03
N SER A 82 -5.43 -7.97 5.71
CA SER A 82 -6.87 -7.81 5.43
C SER A 82 -7.10 -6.97 4.17
N PHE A 83 -8.27 -7.10 3.54
CA PHE A 83 -8.60 -6.33 2.33
C PHE A 83 -8.56 -4.81 2.60
N GLU A 84 -9.01 -4.39 3.78
CA GLU A 84 -9.02 -3.00 4.25
C GLU A 84 -7.62 -2.41 4.39
N ARG A 85 -6.57 -3.24 4.49
CA ARG A 85 -5.18 -2.80 4.47
C ARG A 85 -4.56 -2.84 3.08
N VAL A 86 -4.90 -3.87 2.29
CA VAL A 86 -4.36 -4.03 0.92
C VAL A 86 -4.92 -2.99 -0.04
N LEU A 87 -6.19 -2.61 0.11
CA LEU A 87 -6.84 -1.67 -0.81
C LEU A 87 -6.20 -0.27 -0.77
N PRO A 88 -6.03 0.39 0.39
CA PRO A 88 -5.35 1.69 0.45
C PRO A 88 -3.87 1.62 0.01
N LEU A 89 -3.20 0.50 0.28
CA LEU A 89 -1.84 0.28 -0.21
C LEU A 89 -1.81 0.20 -1.74
N ALA A 90 -2.77 -0.50 -2.36
CA ALA A 90 -2.86 -0.61 -3.80
C ALA A 90 -3.13 0.76 -4.46
N GLU A 91 -4.03 1.57 -3.88
CA GLU A 91 -4.34 2.93 -4.34
C GLU A 91 -3.09 3.82 -4.28
N ALA A 92 -2.37 3.80 -3.16
CA ALA A 92 -1.13 4.56 -2.99
C ALA A 92 -0.03 4.07 -3.95
N ALA A 93 0.08 2.75 -4.15
CA ALA A 93 1.06 2.17 -5.06
C ALA A 93 0.82 2.60 -6.51
N GLU A 94 -0.43 2.66 -6.97
CA GLU A 94 -0.78 3.17 -8.30
C GLU A 94 -0.56 4.69 -8.40
N LYS A 95 -0.99 5.46 -7.39
CA LYS A 95 -0.84 6.92 -7.34
C LYS A 95 0.62 7.37 -7.46
N TYR A 96 1.51 6.73 -6.70
CA TYR A 96 2.94 7.04 -6.70
C TYR A 96 3.76 6.15 -7.65
N GLN A 97 3.08 5.27 -8.39
CA GLN A 97 3.67 4.31 -9.32
C GLN A 97 4.82 3.50 -8.69
N VAL A 98 4.62 2.97 -7.49
CA VAL A 98 5.61 2.12 -6.80
C VAL A 98 5.52 0.71 -7.40
N TYR A 99 6.32 0.44 -8.43
CA TYR A 99 6.15 -0.72 -9.31
C TYR A 99 6.12 -2.07 -8.59
N PRO A 100 7.00 -2.35 -7.60
CA PRO A 100 6.94 -3.62 -6.87
C PRO A 100 5.65 -3.77 -6.06
N ALA A 101 5.17 -2.70 -5.42
CA ALA A 101 3.93 -2.69 -4.64
C ALA A 101 2.70 -2.86 -5.54
N MET A 102 2.67 -2.18 -6.70
CA MET A 102 1.59 -2.31 -7.69
C MET A 102 1.42 -3.78 -8.11
N TYR A 103 2.53 -4.44 -8.46
CA TYR A 103 2.49 -5.85 -8.86
C TYR A 103 1.98 -6.75 -7.72
N ALA A 104 2.54 -6.60 -6.52
CA ALA A 104 2.18 -7.43 -5.38
C ALA A 104 0.71 -7.25 -4.96
N CYS A 105 0.24 -6.01 -4.88
CA CYS A 105 -1.17 -5.70 -4.58
C CYS A 105 -2.11 -6.24 -5.66
N ARG A 106 -1.77 -6.06 -6.95
CA ARG A 106 -2.56 -6.59 -8.06
C ARG A 106 -2.69 -8.11 -7.99
N MET A 107 -1.60 -8.82 -7.68
CA MET A 107 -1.67 -10.28 -7.53
C MET A 107 -2.54 -10.69 -6.34
N CYS A 108 -2.32 -10.09 -5.16
CA CYS A 108 -3.11 -10.39 -3.96
C CYS A 108 -4.61 -10.14 -4.20
N LEU A 109 -4.98 -9.01 -4.78
CA LEU A 109 -6.39 -8.67 -5.07
C LEU A 109 -7.03 -9.59 -6.11
N ARG A 110 -6.26 -10.09 -7.09
CA ARG A 110 -6.76 -11.07 -8.08
C ARG A 110 -7.11 -12.40 -7.42
N PHE A 111 -6.25 -12.93 -6.54
CA PHE A 111 -6.53 -14.18 -5.83
C PHE A 111 -7.75 -14.07 -4.91
N ARG A 112 -7.94 -12.92 -4.26
CA ARG A 112 -9.12 -12.70 -3.40
C ARG A 112 -10.41 -12.54 -4.18
N LYS A 113 -10.38 -11.93 -5.37
CA LYS A 113 -11.56 -11.86 -6.25
C LYS A 113 -12.06 -13.26 -6.63
N SER A 114 -11.17 -14.22 -6.88
CA SER A 114 -11.59 -15.60 -7.12
C SER A 114 -12.26 -16.25 -5.90
N GLU A 115 -11.77 -16.00 -4.69
CA GLU A 115 -12.34 -16.55 -3.46
C GLU A 115 -13.73 -15.98 -3.16
N ILE A 116 -13.91 -14.66 -3.27
CA ILE A 116 -15.21 -14.00 -3.05
C ILE A 116 -16.23 -14.45 -4.10
N SER A 117 -15.82 -14.60 -5.36
CA SER A 117 -16.70 -15.12 -6.42
C SER A 117 -17.14 -16.57 -6.14
N SER A 118 -16.23 -17.42 -5.67
CA SER A 118 -16.53 -18.81 -5.35
C SER A 118 -17.48 -18.95 -4.15
N THR A 119 -17.26 -18.18 -3.09
CA THR A 119 -18.08 -18.21 -1.87
C THR A 119 -19.46 -17.60 -2.09
N LEU A 120 -19.58 -16.51 -2.85
CA LEU A 120 -20.87 -15.95 -3.25
C LEU A 120 -21.66 -16.92 -4.12
N THR A 121 -20.99 -17.67 -5.01
CA THR A 121 -21.64 -18.70 -5.84
C THR A 121 -22.17 -19.85 -4.98
N GLN A 122 -21.38 -20.32 -3.99
CA GLN A 122 -21.80 -21.35 -3.05
C GLN A 122 -22.92 -20.89 -2.11
N LEU A 123 -22.92 -19.64 -1.66
CA LEU A 123 -23.97 -19.09 -0.82
C LEU A 123 -25.29 -18.96 -1.59
N LYS A 124 -25.23 -18.47 -2.83
CA LYS A 124 -26.40 -18.38 -3.72
C LYS A 124 -27.02 -19.76 -3.97
N SER A 125 -26.21 -20.79 -4.25
CA SER A 125 -26.73 -22.15 -4.45
C SER A 125 -27.34 -22.75 -3.18
N ARG A 126 -26.76 -22.49 -2.00
CA ARG A 126 -27.30 -22.92 -0.71
C ARG A 126 -28.61 -22.21 -0.35
N CYS A 127 -28.73 -20.90 -0.56
CA CYS A 127 -29.98 -20.17 -0.35
C CYS A 127 -31.09 -20.64 -1.30
N SER A 128 -30.78 -20.95 -2.56
CA SER A 128 -31.76 -21.47 -3.51
C SER A 128 -32.33 -22.84 -3.09
N LEU A 129 -31.54 -23.70 -2.46
CA LEU A 129 -32.00 -25.02 -1.96
C LEU A 129 -32.86 -24.90 -0.68
N GLN A 130 -32.62 -23.89 0.16
CA GLN A 130 -33.42 -23.64 1.36
C GLN A 130 -34.82 -23.06 1.05
N ASN A 131 -34.95 -22.35 -0.08
CA ASN A 131 -36.24 -21.81 -0.53
C ASN A 131 -37.15 -22.86 -1.23
N MET A 132 -36.61 -24.03 -1.59
CA MET A 132 -37.39 -25.14 -2.16
C MET A 132 -37.89 -26.14 -1.11
N THR A 133 -37.33 -26.14 0.10
CA THR A 133 -37.65 -27.10 1.17
C THR A 133 -38.69 -26.60 2.17
N THR A 134 -39.12 -25.34 2.06
CA THR A 134 -40.04 -24.68 3.02
C THR A 134 -41.46 -24.44 2.49
N LYS A 135 -41.82 -24.97 1.31
CA LYS A 135 -43.13 -24.75 0.65
C LYS A 135 -44.09 -25.96 0.68
N SER A 136 -43.96 -26.83 1.67
CA SER A 136 -44.87 -27.97 1.85
C SER A 136 -45.45 -27.96 3.24
N TYR A 137 -46.48 -27.14 3.49
CA TYR A 137 -47.58 -27.37 4.43
C TYR A 137 -48.75 -26.45 4.08
#